data_AF-A0A524JSV7-F1
#
_entry.id   AF-A0A524JSV7-F1
#
_cell.length_a   1.000
_cell.length_b   1.000
_cell.length_c   1.000
_cell.angle_alpha   90.00
_cell.angle_beta   90.00
_cell.angle_gamma   90.00
#
_symmetry.space_group_name_H-M   'P 1'
#
loop_
_entity.id
_entity.type
_entity.pdbx_description
1 polymer ?
#
loop_
_entity_poly.entity_id
_entity_poly.type
_entity_poly.pdbx_seq_one_letter_code
_entity_poly.pdbx_strand_id
1 'polypeptide(L)'
;MKSSIKKKIIVPLLAVCLLVAGSSFKSDFFEIAKQIEIFTTLFKELNMNYVDETNPAELMDTAIKNMLDDLDPYTKFLNEQDVEEYKINNAGEYSGIGALVRSFKDKLLIIEPYKDYPADKAGLKAGDEIIKIGDIMVSAFDDNASELLKGANNTTVNVTYKRQGETRTTVITRSAVEVDAVPYYHMVDAKTGYIVLNKFNAKASGQTKEALNDLKGKGAQSIILDLRCNPVGLLTEAINVTNIF
;
A
#
# COMPACT_ATOMS: atom_id res chain seq x y z
N MET A 1 7.92 -62.81 -48.22
CA MET A 1 6.59 -62.16 -48.11
C MET A 1 6.21 -61.62 -46.71
N LYS A 2 6.79 -62.06 -45.58
CA LYS A 2 6.39 -61.60 -44.22
C LYS A 2 6.89 -60.20 -43.80
N SER A 3 7.92 -59.66 -44.44
CA SER A 3 8.51 -58.34 -44.09
C SER A 3 7.61 -57.15 -44.49
N SER A 4 6.94 -57.21 -45.65
CA SER A 4 6.12 -56.10 -46.12
C SER A 4 4.79 -55.93 -45.36
N ILE A 5 4.26 -57.01 -44.77
CA ILE A 5 3.04 -56.94 -43.94
C ILE A 5 3.34 -56.25 -42.61
N LYS A 6 4.50 -56.52 -42.00
CA LYS A 6 4.94 -55.85 -40.76
C LYS A 6 5.12 -54.33 -40.97
N LYS A 7 5.73 -53.91 -42.09
CA LYS A 7 5.88 -52.48 -42.41
C LYS A 7 4.55 -51.77 -42.67
N LYS A 8 3.58 -52.44 -43.30
CA LYS A 8 2.24 -51.88 -43.56
C LYS A 8 1.41 -51.64 -42.30
N ILE A 9 1.72 -52.30 -41.18
CA ILE A 9 1.00 -52.14 -39.90
C ILE A 9 1.78 -51.26 -38.92
N ILE A 10 3.10 -51.38 -38.86
CA ILE A 10 3.94 -50.62 -37.92
C ILE A 10 3.95 -49.14 -38.26
N VAL A 11 4.04 -48.76 -39.53
CA VAL A 11 4.07 -47.34 -39.95
C VAL A 11 2.78 -46.58 -39.57
N PRO A 12 1.56 -47.07 -39.86
CA PRO A 12 0.36 -46.37 -39.43
C PRO A 12 0.19 -46.41 -37.91
N LEU A 13 0.61 -47.47 -37.22
CA LEU A 13 0.58 -47.51 -35.76
C LEU A 13 1.51 -46.46 -35.14
N LEU A 14 2.71 -46.29 -35.70
CA LEU A 14 3.66 -45.27 -35.26
C LEU A 14 3.13 -43.85 -35.56
N ALA A 15 2.49 -43.65 -36.72
CA ALA A 15 1.86 -42.39 -37.10
C ALA A 15 0.68 -42.05 -36.18
N VAL A 16 -0.14 -43.02 -35.80
CA VAL A 16 -1.23 -42.85 -34.83
C VAL A 16 -0.66 -42.56 -33.44
N CYS A 17 0.39 -43.25 -33.00
CA CYS A 17 1.08 -42.92 -31.75
C CYS A 17 1.66 -41.50 -31.75
N LEU A 18 2.27 -41.07 -32.85
CA LEU A 18 2.78 -39.70 -33.02
C LEU A 18 1.66 -38.66 -33.02
N LEU A 19 0.54 -38.94 -33.67
CA LEU A 19 -0.65 -38.09 -33.66
C LEU A 19 -1.26 -37.98 -32.26
N VAL A 20 -1.39 -39.09 -31.55
CA VAL A 20 -1.94 -39.11 -30.18
C VAL A 20 -0.97 -38.41 -29.21
N ALA A 21 0.33 -38.68 -29.30
CA ALA A 21 1.34 -38.00 -28.49
C ALA A 21 1.39 -36.49 -28.77
N GLY A 22 1.32 -36.08 -30.04
CA GLY A 22 1.26 -34.67 -30.43
C GLY A 22 -0.04 -33.97 -30.02
N SER A 23 -1.16 -34.69 -29.98
CA SER A 23 -2.47 -34.15 -29.56
C SER A 23 -2.61 -34.05 -28.04
N SER A 24 -1.89 -34.88 -27.28
CA SER A 24 -1.83 -34.81 -25.81
C SER A 24 -1.06 -33.59 -25.30
N PHE A 25 -0.30 -32.90 -26.15
CA PHE A 25 0.21 -31.55 -25.90
C PHE A 25 -0.81 -30.47 -26.30
N LYS A 26 -2.09 -30.63 -25.96
CA LYS A 26 -2.97 -29.47 -25.79
C LYS A 26 -2.46 -28.70 -24.57
N SER A 27 -1.47 -27.88 -24.82
CA SER A 27 -0.79 -27.07 -23.82
C SER A 27 -1.71 -25.92 -23.42
N ASP A 28 -1.69 -25.58 -22.13
CA ASP A 28 -2.31 -24.38 -21.58
C ASP A 28 -1.99 -23.13 -22.43
N PHE A 29 -0.87 -23.14 -23.15
CA PHE A 29 -0.48 -22.12 -24.11
C PHE A 29 -1.55 -21.78 -25.17
N PHE A 30 -2.26 -22.77 -25.74
CA PHE A 30 -3.30 -22.48 -26.73
C PHE A 30 -4.49 -21.73 -26.11
N GLU A 31 -4.96 -22.18 -24.94
CA GLU A 31 -6.03 -21.49 -24.23
C GLU A 31 -5.58 -20.10 -23.77
N ILE A 32 -4.35 -19.96 -23.24
CA ILE A 32 -3.78 -18.65 -22.87
C ILE A 32 -3.75 -17.70 -24.06
N ALA A 33 -3.21 -18.14 -25.21
CA ALA A 33 -3.13 -17.31 -26.41
C ALA A 33 -4.52 -16.86 -26.88
N LYS A 34 -5.50 -17.76 -26.87
CA LYS A 34 -6.89 -17.46 -27.19
C LYS A 34 -7.50 -16.44 -26.23
N GLN A 35 -7.31 -16.58 -24.91
CA GLN A 35 -7.83 -15.62 -23.94
C GLN A 35 -7.18 -14.23 -24.09
N ILE A 36 -5.87 -14.18 -24.38
CA ILE A 36 -5.16 -12.91 -24.66
C ILE A 36 -5.73 -12.23 -25.91
N GLU A 37 -5.99 -12.98 -26.97
CA GLU A 37 -6.58 -12.45 -28.21
C GLU A 37 -7.99 -11.89 -27.97
N ILE A 38 -8.83 -12.60 -27.23
CA ILE A 38 -10.16 -12.14 -26.83
C ILE A 38 -10.07 -10.84 -26.03
N PHE A 39 -9.21 -10.81 -25.01
CA PHE A 39 -9.02 -9.63 -24.17
C PHE A 39 -8.50 -8.42 -24.96
N THR A 40 -7.49 -8.63 -25.81
CA THR A 40 -6.91 -7.56 -26.64
C THR A 40 -7.96 -6.98 -27.59
N THR A 41 -8.75 -7.84 -28.21
CA THR A 41 -9.83 -7.43 -29.12
C THR A 41 -10.88 -6.62 -28.37
N LEU A 42 -11.37 -7.12 -27.22
CA LEU A 42 -12.34 -6.42 -26.38
C LEU A 42 -11.82 -5.06 -25.93
N PHE A 43 -10.59 -5.01 -25.41
CA PHE A 43 -9.97 -3.79 -24.90
C PHE A 43 -9.82 -2.74 -26.01
N LYS A 44 -9.44 -3.16 -27.22
CA LYS A 44 -9.35 -2.27 -28.38
C LYS A 44 -10.71 -1.75 -28.81
N GLU A 45 -11.69 -2.63 -29.00
CA GLU A 45 -13.04 -2.24 -29.43
C GLU A 45 -13.71 -1.30 -28.42
N LEU A 46 -13.50 -1.52 -27.13
CA LEU A 46 -13.95 -0.64 -26.07
C LEU A 46 -13.32 0.76 -26.19
N ASN A 47 -12.00 0.85 -26.24
CA ASN A 47 -11.33 2.16 -26.29
C ASN A 47 -11.54 2.92 -27.61
N MET A 48 -11.84 2.24 -28.71
CA MET A 48 -12.03 2.88 -30.02
C MET A 48 -13.48 3.28 -30.33
N ASN A 49 -14.46 2.57 -29.78
CA ASN A 49 -15.86 2.73 -30.19
C ASN A 49 -16.80 3.13 -29.05
N TYR A 50 -16.31 3.30 -27.82
CA TYR A 50 -17.15 3.75 -26.73
C TYR A 50 -17.61 5.20 -26.94
N VAL A 51 -18.80 5.52 -26.43
CA VAL A 51 -19.46 6.82 -26.63
C VAL A 51 -18.76 7.96 -25.88
N ASP A 52 -18.18 7.64 -24.72
CA ASP A 52 -17.46 8.57 -23.86
C ASP A 52 -15.94 8.34 -23.96
N GLU A 53 -15.16 9.35 -23.59
CA GLU A 53 -13.70 9.24 -23.51
C GLU A 53 -13.29 8.21 -22.45
N THR A 54 -12.50 7.21 -22.85
CA THR A 54 -11.96 6.19 -21.96
C THR A 54 -10.53 6.52 -21.56
N ASN A 55 -10.10 6.00 -20.40
CA ASN A 55 -8.71 6.02 -19.97
C ASN A 55 -8.12 4.60 -20.07
N PRO A 56 -7.35 4.28 -21.13
CA PRO A 56 -6.81 2.93 -21.31
C PRO A 56 -5.95 2.45 -20.13
N ALA A 57 -5.19 3.34 -19.48
CA ALA A 57 -4.32 2.98 -18.37
C ALA A 57 -5.16 2.54 -17.14
N GLU A 58 -6.17 3.33 -16.79
CA GLU A 58 -7.06 3.03 -15.67
C GLU A 58 -7.91 1.78 -15.90
N LEU A 59 -8.38 1.56 -17.14
CA LEU A 59 -9.09 0.34 -17.51
C LEU A 59 -8.21 -0.90 -17.40
N MET A 60 -6.95 -0.82 -17.84
CA MET A 60 -6.00 -1.92 -17.71
C MET A 60 -5.68 -2.21 -16.24
N ASP A 61 -5.39 -1.18 -15.45
CA ASP A 61 -5.11 -1.30 -14.02
C ASP A 61 -6.28 -1.96 -13.28
N THR A 62 -7.51 -1.54 -13.59
CA THR A 62 -8.73 -2.11 -13.03
C THR A 62 -8.89 -3.57 -13.42
N ALA A 63 -8.66 -3.93 -14.69
CA ALA A 63 -8.75 -5.31 -15.15
C ALA A 63 -7.73 -6.21 -14.42
N ILE A 64 -6.48 -5.76 -14.28
CA ILE A 64 -5.43 -6.52 -13.58
C ILE A 64 -5.76 -6.66 -12.10
N LYS A 65 -6.18 -5.59 -11.42
CA LYS A 65 -6.53 -5.64 -9.99
C LYS A 65 -7.66 -6.63 -9.73
N ASN A 66 -8.74 -6.60 -10.53
CA ASN A 66 -9.84 -7.56 -10.41
C ASN A 66 -9.43 -9.01 -10.74
N MET A 67 -8.51 -9.24 -11.69
CA MET A 67 -8.01 -10.59 -11.97
C MET A 67 -7.28 -11.21 -10.77
N LEU A 68 -6.66 -10.37 -9.92
CA LEU A 68 -5.89 -10.81 -8.76
C LEU A 68 -6.72 -10.92 -7.48
N ASP A 69 -7.88 -10.25 -7.40
CA ASP A 69 -8.67 -10.15 -6.17
C ASP A 69 -9.20 -11.50 -5.66
N ASP A 70 -9.46 -12.46 -6.55
CA ASP A 70 -9.90 -13.82 -6.19
C ASP A 70 -8.74 -14.77 -5.84
N LEU A 71 -7.49 -14.36 -6.06
CA LEU A 71 -6.33 -15.25 -5.89
C LEU A 71 -5.96 -15.37 -4.42
N ASP A 72 -5.55 -14.25 -3.81
CA ASP A 72 -5.23 -14.11 -2.40
C ASP A 72 -5.06 -12.61 -2.03
N PRO A 73 -5.13 -12.23 -0.74
CA PRO A 73 -5.07 -10.82 -0.33
C PRO A 73 -3.67 -10.18 -0.46
N TYR A 74 -2.61 -10.96 -0.73
CA TYR A 74 -1.22 -10.50 -0.77
C TYR A 74 -0.68 -10.36 -2.20
N THR A 75 -1.22 -11.08 -3.18
CA THR A 75 -0.88 -10.91 -4.59
C THR A 75 -1.57 -9.66 -5.13
N LYS A 76 -0.82 -8.56 -5.19
CA LYS A 76 -1.31 -7.27 -5.68
C LYS A 76 -0.46 -6.75 -6.83
N PHE A 77 -1.14 -6.19 -7.83
CA PHE A 77 -0.49 -5.41 -8.88
C PHE A 77 -0.34 -3.97 -8.40
N LEU A 78 0.88 -3.44 -8.54
CA LEU A 78 1.21 -2.06 -8.23
C LEU A 78 1.56 -1.35 -9.54
N ASN A 79 0.78 -0.34 -9.89
CA ASN A 79 1.14 0.55 -10.99
C ASN A 79 2.29 1.50 -10.55
N GLU A 80 2.75 2.37 -11.44
CA GLU A 80 3.88 3.28 -11.14
C GLU A 80 3.60 4.20 -9.95
N GLN A 81 2.37 4.70 -9.84
CA GLN A 81 1.94 5.55 -8.72
C GLN A 81 1.92 4.77 -7.40
N ASP A 82 1.36 3.55 -7.42
CA ASP A 82 1.33 2.66 -6.26
C ASP A 82 2.76 2.39 -5.78
N VAL A 83 3.68 2.04 -6.69
CA VAL A 83 5.10 1.79 -6.37
C VAL A 83 5.75 2.99 -5.71
N GLU A 84 5.50 4.20 -6.21
CA GLU A 84 6.07 5.42 -5.64
C GLU A 84 5.50 5.70 -4.25
N GLU A 85 4.20 5.48 -4.03
CA GLU A 85 3.57 5.57 -2.72
C GLU A 85 4.18 4.58 -1.72
N TYR A 86 4.45 3.34 -2.14
CA TYR A 86 5.14 2.35 -1.30
C TYR A 86 6.56 2.78 -0.93
N LYS A 87 7.32 3.36 -1.88
CA LYS A 87 8.68 3.86 -1.60
C LYS A 87 8.66 5.00 -0.58
N ILE A 88 7.75 5.96 -0.76
CA ILE A 88 7.55 7.09 0.16
C ILE A 88 7.22 6.53 1.56
N ASN A 89 6.21 5.67 1.66
CA ASN A 89 5.79 5.03 2.92
C ASN A 89 6.91 4.26 3.62
N ASN A 90 7.78 3.59 2.86
CA ASN A 90 8.93 2.84 3.36
C ASN A 90 10.09 3.73 3.83
N ALA A 91 10.28 4.89 3.18
CA ALA A 91 11.20 5.93 3.67
C ALA A 91 10.76 6.51 5.02
N GLY A 92 9.53 6.22 5.46
CA GLY A 92 8.92 6.84 6.64
C GLY A 92 8.32 8.19 6.31
N GLU A 93 8.14 8.48 5.03
CA GLU A 93 7.45 9.65 4.55
C GLU A 93 6.04 9.19 4.15
N TYR A 94 5.02 9.95 4.43
CA TYR A 94 3.75 9.79 3.72
C TYR A 94 3.24 11.17 3.38
N SER A 95 2.55 11.30 2.24
CA SER A 95 1.95 12.58 1.92
C SER A 95 0.50 12.62 2.38
N GLY A 96 0.21 13.58 3.24
CA GLY A 96 -1.10 13.74 3.86
C GLY A 96 -1.23 15.09 4.55
N ILE A 97 -2.20 15.19 5.46
CA ILE A 97 -2.49 16.45 6.14
C ILE A 97 -1.64 16.68 7.41
N GLY A 98 -0.90 15.68 7.89
CA GLY A 98 -0.07 15.80 9.10
C GLY A 98 -0.90 16.04 10.38
N ALA A 99 -1.86 15.16 10.64
CA ALA A 99 -2.66 15.18 11.86
C ALA A 99 -2.99 13.75 12.31
N LEU A 100 -3.02 13.54 13.62
CA LEU A 100 -3.59 12.35 14.22
C LEU A 100 -5.11 12.46 14.18
N VAL A 101 -5.74 11.56 13.43
CA VAL A 101 -7.19 11.47 13.29
C VAL A 101 -7.71 10.15 13.84
N ARG A 102 -8.90 10.18 14.44
CA ARG A 102 -9.64 8.99 14.84
C ARG A 102 -10.87 8.84 13.96
N SER A 103 -11.01 7.66 13.38
CA SER A 103 -12.16 7.35 12.53
C SER A 103 -13.38 6.92 13.35
N PHE A 104 -14.54 7.47 13.02
CA PHE A 104 -15.87 7.07 13.47
C PHE A 104 -16.76 6.83 12.25
N LYS A 105 -17.90 6.14 12.45
CA LYS A 105 -18.81 5.75 11.35
C LYS A 105 -19.26 6.92 10.47
N ASP A 106 -19.40 8.12 11.04
CA ASP A 106 -20.00 9.28 10.38
C ASP A 106 -19.03 10.47 10.25
N LYS A 107 -17.84 10.39 10.86
CA LYS A 107 -16.89 11.52 10.94
C LYS A 107 -15.47 11.06 11.25
N LEU A 108 -14.49 11.90 10.89
CA LEU A 108 -13.13 11.79 11.43
C LEU A 108 -12.92 12.88 12.47
N LEU A 109 -12.53 12.49 13.68
CA LEU A 109 -12.19 13.42 14.75
C LEU A 109 -10.69 13.74 14.69
N ILE A 110 -10.34 15.02 14.61
CA ILE A 110 -8.95 15.45 14.78
C ILE A 110 -8.58 15.36 16.25
N ILE A 111 -7.69 14.43 16.58
CA ILE A 111 -7.12 14.29 17.92
C ILE A 111 -6.04 15.35 18.11
N GLU A 112 -5.11 15.43 17.16
CA GLU A 112 -3.97 16.36 17.25
C GLU A 112 -3.47 16.72 15.85
N PRO A 113 -3.55 18.00 15.43
CA PRO A 113 -2.78 18.47 14.28
C PRO A 113 -1.31 18.67 14.70
N TYR A 114 -0.38 18.14 13.90
CA TYR A 114 1.04 18.35 14.19
C TYR A 114 1.42 19.80 13.88
N LYS A 115 2.23 20.38 14.75
CA LYS A 115 2.66 21.78 14.61
C LYS A 115 3.45 21.97 13.31
N ASP A 116 3.19 23.08 12.61
CA ASP A 116 3.83 23.45 11.34
C ASP A 116 3.56 22.49 10.15
N TYR A 117 2.70 21.47 10.34
CA TYR A 117 2.21 20.58 9.29
C TYR A 117 0.97 21.15 8.58
N PRO A 118 0.56 20.58 7.43
CA PRO A 118 -0.54 21.12 6.63
C PRO A 118 -1.84 21.37 7.38
N ALA A 119 -2.26 20.48 8.27
CA ALA A 119 -3.49 20.62 9.04
C ALA A 119 -3.43 21.83 9.99
N ASP A 120 -2.32 22.03 10.70
CA ASP A 120 -2.12 23.19 11.57
C ASP A 120 -2.05 24.50 10.77
N LYS A 121 -1.33 24.49 9.65
CA LYS A 121 -1.26 25.63 8.69
C LYS A 121 -2.62 25.97 8.09
N ALA A 122 -3.48 24.96 7.86
CA ALA A 122 -4.85 25.12 7.39
C ALA A 122 -5.84 25.54 8.51
N GLY A 123 -5.36 25.71 9.74
CA GLY A 123 -6.13 26.20 10.88
C GLY A 123 -7.00 25.15 11.57
N LEU A 124 -6.79 23.86 11.27
CA LEU A 124 -7.45 22.76 11.98
C LEU A 124 -6.95 22.68 13.42
N LYS A 125 -7.83 22.24 14.32
CA LYS A 125 -7.58 22.15 15.76
C LYS A 125 -8.09 20.82 16.31
N ALA A 126 -7.54 20.41 17.44
CA ALA A 126 -8.03 19.27 18.17
C ALA A 126 -9.52 19.44 18.51
N GLY A 127 -10.31 18.38 18.30
CA GLY A 127 -11.76 18.39 18.48
C GLY A 127 -12.57 18.75 17.24
N ASP A 128 -11.93 19.11 16.11
CA ASP A 128 -12.64 19.29 14.85
C ASP A 128 -13.17 17.96 14.31
N GLU A 129 -14.43 17.97 13.85
CA GLU A 129 -15.08 16.81 13.26
C GLU A 129 -15.14 16.96 11.74
N ILE A 130 -14.31 16.25 11.00
CA ILE A 130 -14.33 16.23 9.55
C ILE A 130 -15.52 15.38 9.09
N ILE A 131 -16.37 15.98 8.26
CA ILE A 131 -17.60 15.37 7.74
C ILE A 131 -17.58 15.17 6.21
N LYS A 132 -16.72 15.91 5.49
CA LYS A 132 -16.56 15.81 4.03
C LYS A 132 -15.11 16.02 3.63
N ILE A 133 -14.59 15.19 2.73
CA ILE A 133 -13.24 15.27 2.17
C ILE A 133 -13.36 15.29 0.65
N GLY A 134 -12.93 16.38 0.01
CA GLY A 134 -13.22 16.65 -1.40
C GLY A 134 -14.73 16.63 -1.64
N ASP A 135 -15.17 15.73 -2.50
CA ASP A 135 -16.59 15.52 -2.83
C ASP A 135 -17.24 14.37 -2.06
N ILE A 136 -16.48 13.65 -1.23
CA ILE A 136 -16.93 12.46 -0.52
C ILE A 136 -17.38 12.83 0.89
N MET A 137 -18.61 12.46 1.27
CA MET A 137 -19.05 12.52 2.66
C MET A 137 -18.42 11.35 3.43
N VAL A 138 -17.87 11.64 4.62
CA VAL A 138 -17.24 10.62 5.46
C VAL A 138 -18.23 9.51 5.84
N SER A 139 -19.49 9.86 6.09
CA SER A 139 -20.56 8.91 6.42
C SER A 139 -20.99 8.00 5.27
N ALA A 140 -20.62 8.33 4.03
CA ALA A 140 -20.96 7.57 2.83
C ALA A 140 -19.78 6.70 2.34
N PHE A 141 -18.65 6.73 3.06
CA PHE A 141 -17.46 5.96 2.73
C PHE A 141 -17.42 4.74 3.64
N ASP A 142 -17.61 3.55 3.07
CA ASP A 142 -17.70 2.29 3.83
C ASP A 142 -16.33 1.84 4.39
N ASP A 143 -15.24 2.34 3.79
CA ASP A 143 -13.86 2.05 4.19
C ASP A 143 -13.29 3.07 5.18
N ASN A 144 -12.02 2.92 5.54
CA ASN A 144 -11.35 3.86 6.43
C ASN A 144 -11.16 5.24 5.77
N ALA A 145 -12.06 6.18 6.07
CA ALA A 145 -12.05 7.53 5.51
C ALA A 145 -10.76 8.33 5.79
N SER A 146 -9.90 7.91 6.72
CA SER A 146 -8.58 8.54 6.91
C SER A 146 -7.67 8.44 5.69
N GLU A 147 -7.87 7.42 4.83
CA GLU A 147 -7.11 7.26 3.60
C GLU A 147 -7.35 8.41 2.61
N LEU A 148 -8.56 8.99 2.60
CA LEU A 148 -8.89 10.14 1.74
C LEU A 148 -8.10 11.41 2.09
N LEU A 149 -7.56 11.49 3.30
CA LEU A 149 -6.69 12.59 3.74
C LEU A 149 -5.27 12.44 3.18
N LYS A 150 -4.86 11.23 2.77
CA LYS A 150 -3.62 10.99 2.06
C LYS A 150 -3.77 11.32 0.58
N GLY A 151 -2.65 11.44 -0.12
CA GLY A 151 -2.61 11.76 -1.55
C GLY A 151 -1.25 12.31 -1.93
N ALA A 152 -1.01 12.50 -3.24
CA ALA A 152 0.30 12.92 -3.72
C ALA A 152 0.77 14.26 -3.12
N ASN A 153 2.09 14.39 -2.97
CA ASN A 153 2.72 15.59 -2.43
C ASN A 153 2.36 16.84 -3.25
N ASN A 154 2.14 17.97 -2.57
CA ASN A 154 1.67 19.25 -3.15
C ASN A 154 0.28 19.23 -3.79
N THR A 155 -0.48 18.13 -3.71
CA THR A 155 -1.91 18.16 -4.08
C THR A 155 -2.73 18.84 -3.00
N THR A 156 -3.87 19.42 -3.39
CA THR A 156 -4.78 20.05 -2.45
C THR A 156 -6.01 19.17 -2.19
N VAL A 157 -6.58 19.30 -1.00
CA VAL A 157 -7.85 18.68 -0.64
C VAL A 157 -8.71 19.64 0.15
N ASN A 158 -9.98 19.76 -0.25
CA ASN A 158 -10.97 20.51 0.49
C ASN A 158 -11.50 19.66 1.64
N VAL A 159 -11.47 20.18 2.85
CA VAL A 159 -11.98 19.50 4.03
C VAL A 159 -13.07 20.34 4.66
N THR A 160 -14.25 19.76 4.81
CA THR A 160 -15.36 20.37 5.55
C THR A 160 -15.45 19.73 6.92
N TYR A 161 -15.39 20.56 7.95
CA TYR A 161 -15.35 20.14 9.34
C TYR A 161 -16.34 20.94 10.19
N LYS A 162 -16.72 20.37 11.33
CA LYS A 162 -17.59 20.99 12.32
C LYS A 162 -16.76 21.35 13.55
N ARG A 163 -16.85 22.60 13.98
CA ARG A 163 -16.23 23.12 15.21
C ARG A 163 -17.28 23.83 16.03
N GLN A 164 -17.52 23.35 17.25
CA GLN A 164 -18.48 23.97 18.19
C GLN A 164 -19.89 24.19 17.59
N GLY A 165 -20.34 23.28 16.72
CA GLY A 165 -21.66 23.39 16.08
C GLY A 165 -21.65 24.05 14.70
N GLU A 166 -20.62 24.84 14.37
CA GLU A 166 -20.50 25.53 13.08
C GLU A 166 -19.78 24.66 12.04
N THR A 167 -20.31 24.63 10.83
CA THR A 167 -19.65 24.00 9.67
C THR A 167 -18.71 24.99 8.99
N ARG A 168 -17.47 24.57 8.77
CA ARG A 168 -16.42 25.34 8.11
C ARG A 168 -15.74 24.49 7.06
N THR A 169 -15.15 25.15 6.06
CA THR A 169 -14.37 24.49 5.02
C THR A 169 -12.98 25.12 4.97
N THR A 170 -11.95 24.29 4.80
CA THR A 170 -10.58 24.74 4.59
C THR A 170 -9.94 23.92 3.47
N VAL A 171 -8.92 24.50 2.83
CA VAL A 171 -8.12 23.83 1.82
C VAL A 171 -6.81 23.43 2.46
N ILE A 172 -6.43 22.16 2.32
CA ILE A 172 -5.19 21.62 2.87
C ILE A 172 -4.30 21.21 1.70
N THR A 173 -3.10 21.77 1.64
CA THR A 173 -2.07 21.32 0.71
C THR A 173 -1.30 20.18 1.35
N ARG A 174 -1.42 18.97 0.82
CA ARG A 174 -0.70 17.80 1.32
C ARG A 174 0.79 18.03 1.20
N SER A 175 1.52 17.72 2.26
CA SER A 175 2.98 17.73 2.28
C SER A 175 3.49 16.36 2.67
N ALA A 176 4.78 16.11 2.44
CA ALA A 176 5.46 15.02 3.11
C ALA A 176 5.31 15.20 4.63
N VAL A 177 4.91 14.11 5.29
CA VAL A 177 4.89 13.95 6.73
C VAL A 177 5.95 12.94 7.10
N GLU A 178 6.92 13.39 7.88
CA GLU A 178 7.97 12.51 8.37
C GLU A 178 7.47 11.77 9.60
N VAL A 179 7.54 10.43 9.55
CA VAL A 179 7.22 9.56 10.67
C VAL A 179 8.54 9.06 11.24
N ASP A 180 8.82 9.46 12.47
CA ASP A 180 9.94 8.88 13.22
C ASP A 180 9.66 7.41 13.52
N ALA A 181 10.68 6.58 13.32
CA ALA A 181 10.66 5.19 13.75
C ALA A 181 10.67 5.09 15.27
N VAL A 182 11.42 5.97 15.94
CA VAL A 182 11.52 6.08 17.40
C VAL A 182 10.95 7.43 17.85
N PRO A 183 9.62 7.55 17.98
CA PRO A 183 8.99 8.82 18.36
C PRO A 183 9.27 9.23 19.82
N TYR A 184 9.65 8.28 20.68
CA TYR A 184 9.85 8.54 22.10
C TYR A 184 10.80 7.53 22.74
N TYR A 185 11.67 8.05 23.62
CA TYR A 185 12.51 7.24 24.50
C TYR A 185 12.87 8.02 25.77
N HIS A 186 13.03 7.31 26.90
CA HIS A 186 13.38 7.93 28.20
C HIS A 186 13.93 6.90 29.19
N MET A 187 14.47 7.37 30.31
CA MET A 187 14.79 6.54 31.48
C MET A 187 13.51 6.30 32.31
N VAL A 188 13.13 5.04 32.53
CA VAL A 188 11.97 4.67 33.36
C VAL A 188 12.34 4.69 34.84
N ASP A 189 13.59 4.33 35.15
CA ASP A 189 14.19 4.38 36.47
C ASP A 189 15.69 4.74 36.36
N ALA A 190 16.45 4.65 37.46
CA ALA A 190 17.87 5.00 37.47
C ALA A 190 18.78 4.10 36.60
N LYS A 191 18.29 2.95 36.13
CA LYS A 191 19.06 1.92 35.43
C LYS A 191 18.39 1.40 34.17
N THR A 192 17.10 1.66 33.96
CA THR A 192 16.33 1.10 32.84
C THR A 192 15.92 2.19 31.86
N GLY A 193 16.39 2.07 30.62
CA GLY A 193 15.92 2.88 29.49
C GLY A 193 14.75 2.22 28.78
N TYR A 194 13.89 3.02 28.15
CA TYR A 194 12.73 2.57 27.39
C TYR A 194 12.72 3.27 26.04
N ILE A 195 12.60 2.48 24.97
CA ILE A 195 12.62 2.92 23.58
C ILE A 195 11.34 2.41 22.91
N VAL A 196 10.52 3.31 22.36
CA VAL A 196 9.36 2.93 21.55
C VAL A 196 9.78 2.87 20.09
N LEU A 197 9.81 1.68 19.50
CA LEU A 197 10.07 1.50 18.07
C LEU A 197 8.75 1.18 17.37
N ASN A 198 8.11 2.22 16.81
CA ASN A 198 6.75 2.16 16.29
C ASN A 198 6.68 1.68 14.82
N LYS A 199 7.77 1.83 14.05
CA LYS A 199 7.79 1.43 12.63
C LYS A 199 9.20 1.07 12.16
N PHE A 200 9.32 0.03 11.33
CA PHE A 200 10.58 -0.29 10.63
C PHE A 200 10.65 0.45 9.28
N ASN A 201 10.78 1.78 9.32
CA ASN A 201 11.09 2.58 8.12
C ASN A 201 12.62 2.76 7.98
N ALA A 202 13.08 3.43 6.91
CA ALA A 202 14.50 3.67 6.65
C ALA A 202 15.28 4.39 7.78
N LYS A 203 14.59 5.00 8.74
CA LYS A 203 15.19 5.70 9.91
C LYS A 203 15.34 4.79 11.14
N ALA A 204 14.75 3.59 11.12
CA ALA A 204 14.59 2.74 12.30
C ALA A 204 15.89 2.34 12.98
N SER A 205 16.84 1.79 12.22
CA SER A 205 18.13 1.41 12.77
C SER A 205 18.92 2.61 13.31
N GLY A 206 18.93 3.72 12.57
CA GLY A 206 19.58 4.98 12.97
C GLY A 206 19.03 5.54 14.28
N GLN A 207 17.73 5.80 14.33
CA GLN A 207 17.08 6.39 15.50
C GLN A 207 17.11 5.47 16.73
N THR A 208 17.02 4.15 16.53
CA THR A 208 17.17 3.18 17.63
C THR A 208 18.58 3.23 18.22
N LYS A 209 19.61 3.31 17.36
CA LYS A 209 21.00 3.42 17.80
C LYS A 209 21.27 4.73 18.54
N GLU A 210 20.73 5.84 18.05
CA GLU A 210 20.83 7.15 18.70
C GLU A 210 20.17 7.15 20.08
N ALA A 211 18.93 6.68 20.18
CA ALA A 211 18.21 6.55 21.44
C ALA A 211 18.95 5.65 22.44
N LEU A 212 19.49 4.51 21.98
CA LEU A 212 20.26 3.60 22.81
C LEU A 212 21.53 4.26 23.36
N ASN A 213 22.27 4.98 22.52
CA ASN A 213 23.52 5.64 22.92
C ASN A 213 23.26 6.77 23.92
N ASP A 214 22.21 7.56 23.72
CA ASP A 214 21.81 8.61 24.67
C ASP A 214 21.40 8.02 26.03
N LEU A 215 20.60 6.95 26.04
CA LEU A 215 20.20 6.26 27.27
C LEU A 215 21.40 5.63 28.00
N LYS A 216 22.35 5.04 27.27
CA LYS A 216 23.63 4.58 27.84
C LYS A 216 24.41 5.73 28.48
N GLY A 217 24.48 6.88 27.82
CA GLY A 217 25.10 8.10 28.36
C GLY A 217 24.44 8.60 29.64
N LYS A 218 23.14 8.36 29.80
CA LYS A 218 22.35 8.67 31.01
C LYS A 218 22.46 7.61 32.12
N GLY A 219 23.22 6.53 31.91
CA GLY A 219 23.46 5.49 32.91
C GLY A 219 22.58 4.25 32.80
N ALA A 220 21.86 4.06 31.68
CA ALA A 220 21.08 2.85 31.45
C ALA A 220 21.96 1.59 31.46
N GLN A 221 21.57 0.61 32.28
CA GLN A 221 22.14 -0.74 32.38
C GLN A 221 21.24 -1.78 31.72
N SER A 222 19.97 -1.46 31.50
CA SER A 222 18.97 -2.33 30.87
C SER A 222 18.08 -1.51 29.95
N ILE A 223 17.57 -2.13 28.90
CA ILE A 223 16.73 -1.48 27.88
C ILE A 223 15.46 -2.29 27.68
N ILE A 224 14.33 -1.60 27.69
CA ILE A 224 13.05 -2.11 27.23
C ILE A 224 12.84 -1.55 25.83
N LEU A 225 12.83 -2.44 24.83
CA LEU A 225 12.45 -2.10 23.45
C LEU A 225 10.97 -2.43 23.27
N ASP A 226 10.13 -1.41 23.19
CA ASP A 226 8.69 -1.58 22.98
C ASP A 226 8.37 -1.63 21.49
N LEU A 227 7.88 -2.79 21.06
CA LEU A 227 7.43 -3.09 19.70
C LEU A 227 5.90 -3.22 19.61
N ARG A 228 5.15 -2.89 20.67
CA ARG A 228 3.69 -2.93 20.64
C ARG A 228 3.17 -1.91 19.62
N CYS A 229 2.10 -2.30 18.91
CA CYS A 229 1.49 -1.48 17.85
C CYS A 229 2.43 -1.15 16.68
N ASN A 230 3.50 -1.93 16.46
CA ASN A 230 4.36 -1.86 15.28
C ASN A 230 3.89 -2.92 14.25
N PRO A 231 3.05 -2.56 13.27
CA PRO A 231 2.38 -3.55 12.44
C PRO A 231 3.32 -4.29 11.48
N VAL A 232 4.25 -3.59 10.80
CA VAL A 232 5.17 -4.12 9.77
C VAL A 232 6.27 -3.06 9.48
N GLY A 233 7.30 -3.43 8.71
CA GLY A 233 8.10 -2.50 7.91
C GLY A 233 9.22 -3.20 7.12
N LEU A 234 10.30 -2.49 6.81
CA LEU A 234 11.44 -3.00 6.06
C LEU A 234 12.16 -4.12 6.84
N LEU A 235 12.18 -5.33 6.28
CA LEU A 235 12.88 -6.48 6.86
C LEU A 235 14.38 -6.18 7.08
N THR A 236 15.00 -5.46 6.14
CA THR A 236 16.40 -5.03 6.27
C THR A 236 16.61 -4.18 7.51
N GLU A 237 15.67 -3.30 7.84
CA GLU A 237 15.75 -2.47 9.04
C GLU A 237 15.52 -3.28 10.32
N ALA A 238 14.66 -4.29 10.29
CA ALA A 238 14.54 -5.23 11.40
C ALA A 238 15.86 -5.96 11.68
N ILE A 239 16.53 -6.46 10.64
CA ILE A 239 17.86 -7.09 10.75
C ILE A 239 18.88 -6.08 11.30
N ASN A 240 18.91 -4.87 10.75
CA ASN A 240 19.83 -3.81 11.19
C ASN A 240 19.62 -3.45 12.66
N VAL A 241 18.38 -3.34 13.12
CA VAL A 241 18.04 -3.09 14.53
C VAL A 241 18.52 -4.24 15.42
N THR A 242 18.34 -5.50 15.01
CA THR A 242 18.84 -6.64 15.79
C THR A 242 20.36 -6.66 15.93
N ASN A 243 21.11 -6.18 14.92
CA ASN A 243 22.57 -6.06 14.96
C ASN A 243 23.10 -4.94 15.87
N ILE A 244 22.23 -4.11 16.44
CA ILE A 244 22.63 -3.06 17.41
C ILE A 244 22.94 -3.67 18.79
N PHE A 245 22.28 -4.79 19.11
CA PHE A 245 22.35 -5.46 20.41
C PHE A 245 23.35 -6.62 20.38
#